data_AF-A0A497GJM3-F1
#
_entry.id   AF-A0A497GJM3-F1
#
_cell.length_a   1.000
_cell.length_b   1.000
_cell.length_c   1.000
_cell.angle_alpha   90.00
_cell.angle_beta   90.00
_cell.angle_gamma   90.00
#
_symmetry.space_group_name_H-M   'P 1'
#
loop_
_entity.id
_entity.type
_entity.pdbx_description
1 polymer ?
#
loop_
_entity_poly.entity_id
_entity_poly.type
_entity_poly.pdbx_seq_one_letter_code
_entity_poly.pdbx_strand_id
1 'polypeptide(L)'
;MLFDADPDPTVLKENAEKLGLDLSKIDLIVISHEPGDHIRGLKYIAEIMGDKPIKVYVPKHMTSSAKKWIRELGFNVIEIERIIVIAKGVAVIGELYGPPYEQALAVNVKGRGLVIFVGCSHPGVDNIVKKAVSDLNEKPYIVIGGFHLVGASEDRIASVANSLIKLGLKKIYPMHCSGDSIRGYIRKVPRDIRRWRSRTKDYNKGERMNSISNCEALT
;
A
#
# COMPACT_ATOMS: atom_id res chain seq x y z
N MET A 1 -4.76 -2.01 10.35
CA MET A 1 -4.21 -2.88 9.29
C MET A 1 -2.98 -2.24 8.71
N LEU A 2 -1.96 -3.03 8.41
CA LEU A 2 -0.76 -2.63 7.68
C LEU A 2 -0.68 -3.40 6.36
N PHE A 3 -0.28 -2.75 5.26
CA PHE A 3 -0.04 -3.36 3.96
C PHE A 3 1.41 -3.09 3.56
N ASP A 4 2.22 -4.15 3.50
CA ASP A 4 3.69 -4.12 3.46
C ASP A 4 4.34 -3.38 4.65
N ALA A 5 5.64 -3.60 4.84
CA ALA A 5 6.36 -3.15 6.03
C ALA A 5 7.72 -2.51 5.75
N ASP A 6 7.95 -1.91 4.58
CA ASP A 6 9.17 -1.13 4.25
C ASP A 6 10.50 -1.96 4.28
N PRO A 7 11.56 -1.55 3.55
CA PRO A 7 12.90 -2.14 3.71
C PRO A 7 13.56 -1.88 5.06
N ASP A 8 13.15 -0.87 5.81
CA ASP A 8 13.84 -0.47 7.04
C ASP A 8 12.86 -0.24 8.21
N PRO A 9 13.01 -0.99 9.33
CA PRO A 9 12.21 -0.75 10.54
C PRO A 9 12.29 0.69 11.06
N THR A 10 13.44 1.35 10.89
CA THR A 10 13.68 2.73 11.35
C THR A 10 12.82 3.71 10.56
N VAL A 11 12.71 3.52 9.24
CA VAL A 11 11.90 4.38 8.37
C VAL A 11 10.42 4.25 8.71
N LEU A 12 9.93 3.03 8.94
CA LEU A 12 8.54 2.80 9.36
C LEU A 12 8.23 3.49 10.70
N LYS A 13 9.14 3.36 11.68
CA LYS A 13 9.04 4.01 12.99
C LYS A 13 8.98 5.53 12.86
N GLU A 14 9.98 6.14 12.22
CA GLU A 14 10.07 7.60 12.10
C GLU A 14 8.86 8.19 11.36
N ASN A 15 8.38 7.52 10.31
CA ASN A 15 7.22 7.98 9.56
C ASN A 15 5.94 7.88 10.39
N ALA A 16 5.77 6.82 11.17
CA ALA A 16 4.63 6.70 12.08
C ALA A 16 4.64 7.80 13.15
N GLU A 17 5.80 8.09 13.75
CA GLU A 17 5.96 9.17 14.73
C GLU A 17 5.65 10.54 14.12
N LYS A 18 6.21 10.86 12.95
CA LYS A 18 5.96 12.13 12.23
C LYS A 18 4.49 12.31 11.84
N LEU A 19 3.76 11.22 11.59
CA LEU A 19 2.34 11.24 11.24
C LEU A 19 1.42 11.13 12.47
N GLY A 20 1.96 11.00 13.69
CA GLY A 20 1.18 10.78 14.91
C GLY A 20 0.38 9.47 14.89
N LEU A 21 0.87 8.46 14.18
CA LEU A 21 0.23 7.15 14.04
C LEU A 21 0.71 6.20 15.15
N ASP A 22 -0.25 5.66 15.89
CA ASP A 22 0.00 4.63 16.89
C ASP A 22 -0.10 3.24 16.24
N LEU A 23 1.05 2.66 15.88
CA LEU A 23 1.12 1.37 15.21
C LEU A 23 0.74 0.19 16.12
N SER A 24 0.71 0.34 17.45
CA SER A 24 0.28 -0.74 18.38
C SER A 24 -1.18 -1.17 18.16
N LYS A 25 -1.97 -0.29 17.52
CA LYS A 25 -3.38 -0.53 17.15
C LYS A 25 -3.55 -1.37 15.88
N ILE A 26 -2.48 -1.84 15.24
CA ILE A 26 -2.61 -2.76 14.11
C ILE A 26 -3.07 -4.13 14.63
N ASP A 27 -4.09 -4.70 13.99
CA ASP A 27 -4.62 -6.03 14.32
C ASP A 27 -4.31 -7.10 13.27
N LEU A 28 -3.90 -6.68 12.07
CA LEU A 28 -3.54 -7.58 10.98
C LEU A 28 -2.61 -6.89 9.98
N ILE A 29 -1.81 -7.71 9.31
CA ILE A 29 -0.84 -7.30 8.30
C ILE A 29 -1.07 -8.11 7.03
N VAL A 30 -0.95 -7.46 5.87
CA VAL A 30 -0.97 -8.11 4.56
C VAL A 30 0.35 -7.79 3.87
N ILE A 31 1.08 -8.81 3.43
CA ILE A 31 2.32 -8.67 2.66
C ILE A 31 2.01 -8.97 1.20
N SER A 32 2.33 -8.05 0.30
CA SER A 32 2.08 -8.18 -1.12
C SER A 32 2.92 -9.29 -1.76
N HIS A 33 4.23 -9.32 -1.49
CA HIS A 33 5.18 -10.28 -2.06
C HIS A 33 6.53 -10.27 -1.32
N GLU A 34 7.46 -11.10 -1.79
CA GLU A 34 8.83 -11.22 -1.26
C GLU A 34 9.85 -10.67 -2.27
N PRO A 35 10.38 -9.48 -2.01
CA PRO A 35 11.78 -9.30 -1.59
C PRO A 35 11.90 -8.54 -0.26
N GLY A 36 13.14 -8.48 0.27
CA GLY A 36 13.44 -7.91 1.59
C GLY A 36 13.01 -6.46 1.82
N ASP A 37 12.64 -5.71 0.78
CA ASP A 37 12.12 -4.34 0.87
C ASP A 37 10.63 -4.24 1.23
N HIS A 38 9.90 -5.36 1.34
CA HIS A 38 8.48 -5.32 1.75
C HIS A 38 8.22 -5.86 3.16
N ILE A 39 9.19 -6.53 3.80
CA ILE A 39 8.96 -7.27 5.05
C ILE A 39 9.85 -6.85 6.22
N ARG A 40 10.92 -6.07 6.00
CA ARG A 40 11.94 -5.85 7.04
C ARG A 40 11.45 -5.01 8.22
N GLY A 41 10.55 -4.06 8.01
CA GLY A 41 9.96 -3.30 9.13
C GLY A 41 9.02 -4.12 10.01
N LEU A 42 8.72 -5.38 9.68
CA LEU A 42 8.07 -6.31 10.61
C LEU A 42 8.85 -6.49 11.92
N LYS A 43 10.18 -6.26 11.92
CA LYS A 43 10.96 -6.23 13.17
C LYS A 43 10.46 -5.18 14.15
N TYR A 44 10.26 -3.95 13.67
CA TYR A 44 9.72 -2.87 14.50
C TYR A 44 8.29 -3.18 14.95
N ILE A 45 7.47 -3.76 14.07
CA ILE A 45 6.12 -4.18 14.46
C ILE A 45 6.15 -5.26 15.55
N ALA A 46 7.05 -6.23 15.47
CA ALA A 46 7.20 -7.26 16.50
C ALA A 46 7.61 -6.65 17.85
N GLU A 47 8.56 -5.71 17.84
CA GLU A 47 9.02 -4.99 19.04
C GLU A 47 7.87 -4.26 19.77
N ILE A 48 7.00 -3.55 19.03
CA ILE A 48 5.91 -2.78 19.65
C ILE A 48 4.68 -3.64 20.00
N MET A 49 4.53 -4.81 19.38
CA MET A 49 3.36 -5.69 19.60
C MET A 49 3.56 -6.65 20.77
N GLY A 50 4.81 -6.98 21.12
CA GLY A 50 5.12 -7.99 22.14
C GLY A 50 4.44 -9.31 21.81
N ASP A 51 3.70 -9.88 22.76
CA ASP A 51 3.02 -11.18 22.62
C ASP A 51 1.66 -11.10 21.89
N LYS A 52 1.27 -9.94 21.36
CA LYS A 52 -0.03 -9.80 20.67
C LYS A 52 -0.06 -10.71 19.43
N PRO A 53 -1.03 -11.64 19.31
CA PRO A 53 -1.07 -12.57 18.20
C PRO A 53 -1.60 -11.90 16.93
N ILE A 54 -0.70 -11.28 16.15
CA ILE A 54 -1.04 -10.61 14.90
C ILE A 54 -1.02 -11.61 13.73
N LYS A 55 -2.10 -11.60 12.93
CA LYS A 55 -2.18 -12.36 11.68
C LYS A 55 -1.44 -11.63 10.57
N VAL A 56 -0.58 -12.36 9.85
CA VAL A 56 0.15 -11.88 8.68
C VAL A 56 -0.25 -12.71 7.47
N TYR A 57 -0.99 -12.10 6.55
CA TYR A 57 -1.42 -12.73 5.31
C TYR A 57 -0.30 -12.61 4.27
N VAL A 58 0.11 -13.74 3.67
CA VAL A 58 1.21 -13.82 2.69
C VAL A 58 0.79 -14.65 1.47
N PRO A 59 1.38 -14.44 0.28
CA PRO A 59 1.21 -15.36 -0.84
C PRO A 59 1.59 -16.78 -0.44
N LYS A 60 0.79 -17.78 -0.81
CA LYS A 60 1.08 -19.20 -0.53
C LYS A 60 2.43 -19.61 -1.10
N HIS A 61 2.77 -19.12 -2.30
CA HIS A 61 4.03 -19.43 -2.98
C HIS A 61 5.20 -18.48 -2.62
N MET A 62 5.07 -17.68 -1.54
CA MET A 62 6.21 -17.02 -0.89
C MET A 62 7.24 -18.06 -0.41
N THR A 63 8.54 -17.72 -0.36
CA THR A 63 9.57 -18.68 0.05
C THR A 63 9.36 -19.16 1.48
N SER A 64 9.73 -20.43 1.72
CA SER A 64 9.69 -21.01 3.06
C SER A 64 10.58 -20.25 4.05
N SER A 65 11.70 -19.68 3.60
CA SER A 65 12.60 -18.86 4.42
C SER A 65 11.93 -17.57 4.92
N ALA A 66 11.25 -16.82 4.04
CA ALA A 66 10.53 -15.62 4.47
C ALA A 66 9.37 -15.97 5.40
N LYS A 67 8.59 -17.00 5.08
CA LYS A 67 7.50 -17.47 5.96
C LYS A 67 8.01 -17.92 7.33
N LYS A 68 9.18 -18.59 7.39
CA LYS A 68 9.82 -18.99 8.65
C LYS A 68 10.25 -17.76 9.45
N TRP A 69 10.91 -16.80 8.81
CA TRP A 69 11.37 -15.57 9.46
C TRP A 69 10.21 -14.76 10.07
N ILE A 70 9.08 -14.63 9.36
CA ILE A 70 7.89 -13.96 9.90
C ILE A 70 7.35 -14.68 11.15
N ARG A 71 7.35 -16.02 11.17
CA ARG A 71 6.95 -16.80 12.35
C ARG A 71 7.92 -16.64 13.51
N GLU A 72 9.23 -16.57 13.24
CA GLU A 72 10.27 -16.34 14.26
C GLU A 72 10.14 -14.97 14.94
N LEU A 73 9.50 -13.98 14.29
CA LEU A 73 9.13 -12.70 14.89
C LEU A 73 7.88 -12.76 15.80
N GLY A 74 7.26 -13.94 15.97
CA GLY A 74 6.07 -14.12 16.80
C GLY A 74 4.73 -13.97 16.07
N PHE A 75 4.75 -13.80 14.74
CA PHE A 75 3.53 -13.60 13.96
C PHE A 75 2.84 -14.91 13.52
N ASN A 76 1.51 -14.86 13.42
CA ASN A 76 0.70 -15.95 12.86
C ASN A 76 0.58 -15.81 11.33
N VAL A 77 1.36 -16.59 10.59
CA VAL A 77 1.38 -16.57 9.12
C VAL A 77 0.17 -17.31 8.54
N ILE A 78 -0.60 -16.62 7.70
CA ILE A 78 -1.74 -17.15 6.94
C ILE A 78 -1.42 -17.12 5.45
N GLU A 79 -1.36 -18.28 4.82
CA GLU A 79 -1.00 -18.44 3.42
C GLU A 79 -2.24 -18.31 2.51
N ILE A 80 -2.15 -17.43 1.51
CA ILE A 80 -3.27 -17.05 0.65
C ILE A 80 -2.96 -17.39 -0.81
N GLU A 81 -3.81 -18.26 -1.37
CA GLU A 81 -3.81 -18.64 -2.79
C GLU A 81 -5.03 -18.06 -3.52
N ARG A 82 -6.16 -17.97 -2.82
CA ARG A 82 -7.44 -17.49 -3.34
C ARG A 82 -7.96 -16.35 -2.47
N ILE A 83 -8.89 -15.58 -3.04
CA ILE A 83 -9.56 -14.47 -2.35
C ILE A 83 -10.04 -14.87 -0.95
N ILE A 84 -9.77 -14.01 0.04
CA ILE A 84 -10.30 -14.14 1.40
C ILE A 84 -10.81 -12.78 1.90
N VAL A 85 -11.97 -12.76 2.54
CA VAL A 85 -12.48 -11.59 3.25
C VAL A 85 -11.93 -11.61 4.68
N ILE A 86 -11.18 -10.57 5.05
CA ILE A 86 -10.45 -10.49 6.32
C ILE A 86 -11.08 -9.52 7.33
N ALA A 87 -11.93 -8.61 6.84
CA ALA A 87 -12.81 -7.76 7.63
C ALA A 87 -13.99 -7.27 6.77
N LYS A 88 -14.99 -6.62 7.39
CA LYS A 88 -16.13 -6.07 6.64
C LYS A 88 -15.66 -5.10 5.56
N GLY A 89 -15.86 -5.49 4.30
CA GLY A 89 -15.45 -4.71 3.13
C GLY A 89 -13.94 -4.71 2.86
N VAL A 90 -13.16 -5.62 3.47
CA VAL A 90 -11.71 -5.74 3.27
C VAL A 90 -11.37 -7.18 2.89
N ALA A 91 -10.67 -7.36 1.78
CA ALA A 91 -10.30 -8.67 1.26
C ALA A 91 -8.87 -8.69 0.73
N VAL A 92 -8.22 -9.85 0.82
CA VAL A 92 -6.92 -10.12 0.18
C VAL A 92 -7.18 -10.87 -1.11
N ILE A 93 -6.81 -10.27 -2.23
CA ILE A 93 -6.91 -10.86 -3.56
C ILE A 93 -5.84 -11.94 -3.68
N GLY A 94 -6.24 -13.16 -4.05
CA GLY A 94 -5.33 -14.30 -4.17
C GLY A 94 -4.16 -14.03 -5.13
N GLU A 95 -3.07 -14.75 -4.92
CA GLU A 95 -1.82 -14.49 -5.61
C GLU A 95 -1.91 -14.66 -7.14
N LEU A 96 -1.12 -13.88 -7.86
CA LEU A 96 -0.87 -14.01 -9.29
C LEU A 96 0.64 -14.19 -9.50
N TYR A 97 1.00 -15.01 -10.48
CA TYR A 97 2.40 -15.19 -10.85
C TYR A 97 2.83 -14.13 -11.86
N GLY A 98 3.92 -13.44 -11.52
CA GLY A 98 4.77 -12.68 -12.42
C GLY A 98 5.99 -12.36 -11.60
N PRO A 99 7.10 -13.08 -11.79
CA PRO A 99 8.06 -13.40 -10.72
C PRO A 99 8.39 -12.19 -9.82
N PRO A 100 8.14 -12.27 -8.50
CA PRO A 100 7.62 -13.42 -7.73
C PRO A 100 6.07 -13.57 -7.75
N TYR A 101 5.50 -14.42 -6.91
CA TYR A 101 4.04 -14.38 -6.69
C TYR A 101 3.66 -13.12 -5.90
N GLU A 102 2.62 -12.42 -6.34
CA GLU A 102 2.09 -11.25 -5.62
C GLU A 102 0.60 -11.38 -5.33
N GLN A 103 0.19 -10.90 -4.15
CA GLN A 103 -1.19 -10.66 -3.78
C GLN A 103 -1.49 -9.16 -3.60
N ALA A 104 -2.77 -8.81 -3.53
CA ALA A 104 -3.20 -7.43 -3.36
C ALA A 104 -4.24 -7.31 -2.25
N LEU A 105 -4.42 -6.09 -1.74
CA LEU A 105 -5.44 -5.78 -0.76
C LEU A 105 -6.53 -4.95 -1.43
N ALA A 106 -7.79 -5.35 -1.25
CA ALA A 106 -8.95 -4.62 -1.76
C ALA A 106 -9.85 -4.17 -0.61
N VAL A 107 -10.26 -2.90 -0.66
CA VAL A 107 -11.23 -2.31 0.27
C VAL A 107 -12.44 -1.85 -0.52
N ASN A 108 -13.61 -2.45 -0.30
CA ASN A 108 -14.87 -2.00 -0.87
C ASN A 108 -15.40 -0.79 -0.09
N VAL A 109 -15.40 0.38 -0.73
CA VAL A 109 -15.95 1.61 -0.16
C VAL A 109 -17.38 1.79 -0.66
N LYS A 110 -18.33 1.75 0.28
CA LYS A 110 -19.77 1.89 -0.01
C LYS A 110 -20.06 3.07 -0.94
N GLY A 111 -20.74 2.80 -2.05
CA GLY A 111 -21.14 3.78 -3.06
C GLY A 111 -20.01 4.22 -4.00
N ARG A 112 -18.78 3.72 -3.85
CA ARG A 112 -17.64 4.06 -4.71
C ARG A 112 -17.09 2.86 -5.48
N GLY A 113 -16.91 1.72 -4.82
CA GLY A 113 -16.30 0.51 -5.39
C GLY A 113 -14.95 0.20 -4.72
N LEU A 114 -14.12 -0.60 -5.40
CA LEU A 114 -12.87 -1.11 -4.84
C LEU A 114 -11.75 -0.06 -4.82
N VAL A 115 -11.14 0.13 -3.66
CA VAL A 115 -9.80 0.72 -3.51
C VAL A 115 -8.81 -0.44 -3.40
N ILE A 116 -7.92 -0.56 -4.38
CA ILE A 116 -6.99 -1.68 -4.53
C ILE A 116 -5.57 -1.19 -4.23
N PHE A 117 -4.92 -1.83 -3.27
CA PHE A 117 -3.53 -1.60 -2.91
C PHE A 117 -2.68 -2.73 -3.48
N VAL A 118 -1.60 -2.36 -4.17
CA VAL A 118 -0.65 -3.27 -4.79
C VAL A 118 0.76 -3.01 -4.29
N GLY A 119 1.59 -4.05 -4.22
CA GLY A 119 3.01 -3.95 -3.89
C GLY A 119 3.80 -3.41 -5.08
N CYS A 120 4.43 -4.29 -5.84
CA CYS A 120 5.18 -3.94 -7.04
C CYS A 120 4.41 -4.21 -8.33
N SER A 121 3.41 -5.10 -8.32
CA SER A 121 2.65 -5.52 -9.51
C SER A 121 3.49 -6.16 -10.61
N HIS A 122 4.46 -7.00 -10.28
CA HIS A 122 5.20 -7.84 -11.21
C HIS A 122 4.28 -8.69 -12.14
N PRO A 123 3.11 -9.21 -11.70
CA PRO A 123 2.12 -9.85 -12.59
C PRO A 123 1.38 -8.90 -13.55
N GLY A 124 1.61 -7.60 -13.43
CA GLY A 124 0.89 -6.53 -14.13
C GLY A 124 -0.26 -5.98 -13.29
N VAL A 125 -0.22 -4.67 -13.03
CA VAL A 125 -1.22 -3.98 -12.20
C VAL A 125 -2.65 -4.12 -12.77
N ASP A 126 -2.80 -4.12 -14.09
CA ASP A 126 -4.11 -4.27 -14.72
C ASP A 126 -4.66 -5.69 -14.59
N ASN A 127 -3.80 -6.71 -14.56
CA ASN A 127 -4.19 -8.09 -14.26
C ASN A 127 -4.66 -8.24 -12.81
N ILE A 128 -3.95 -7.63 -11.86
CA ILE A 128 -4.35 -7.61 -10.44
C ILE A 128 -5.72 -6.93 -10.28
N VAL A 129 -5.93 -5.77 -10.94
CA VAL A 129 -7.23 -5.06 -10.89
C VAL A 129 -8.34 -5.91 -11.53
N LYS A 130 -8.11 -6.52 -12.69
CA LYS A 130 -9.08 -7.44 -13.32
C LYS A 130 -9.48 -8.57 -12.38
N LYS A 131 -8.49 -9.20 -11.72
CA LYS A 131 -8.73 -10.26 -10.75
C LYS A 131 -9.55 -9.76 -9.56
N ALA A 132 -9.21 -8.61 -8.98
CA ALA A 132 -9.96 -8.04 -7.85
C ALA A 132 -11.43 -7.77 -8.20
N VAL A 133 -11.68 -7.21 -9.38
CA VAL A 133 -13.03 -6.94 -9.89
C VAL A 133 -13.82 -8.24 -10.08
N SER A 134 -13.19 -9.27 -10.64
CA SER A 134 -13.81 -10.58 -10.84
C SER A 134 -14.09 -11.30 -9.52
N ASP A 135 -13.11 -11.36 -8.63
CA ASP A 135 -13.18 -12.10 -7.36
C ASP A 135 -14.23 -11.50 -6.41
N LEU A 136 -14.40 -10.17 -6.43
CA LEU A 136 -15.31 -9.45 -5.53
C LEU A 136 -16.63 -9.04 -6.20
N ASN A 137 -16.77 -9.29 -7.50
CA ASN A 137 -17.91 -8.85 -8.31
C ASN A 137 -18.28 -7.37 -8.06
N GLU A 138 -17.27 -6.50 -8.07
CA GLU A 138 -17.42 -5.07 -7.74
C GLU A 138 -16.54 -4.22 -8.66
N LYS A 139 -17.02 -3.03 -9.02
CA LYS A 139 -16.28 -2.14 -9.92
C LYS A 139 -15.03 -1.55 -9.24
N PRO A 140 -13.93 -1.34 -9.98
CA PRO A 140 -12.77 -0.69 -9.42
C PRO A 140 -13.00 0.82 -9.33
N TYR A 141 -12.48 1.43 -8.26
CA TYR A 141 -12.54 2.88 -8.06
C TYR A 141 -11.15 3.50 -8.03
N ILE A 142 -10.24 2.94 -7.23
CA ILE A 142 -8.85 3.40 -7.08
C ILE A 142 -7.89 2.22 -7.17
N VAL A 143 -6.73 2.43 -7.78
CA VAL A 143 -5.54 1.59 -7.59
C VAL A 143 -4.36 2.43 -7.09
N ILE A 144 -3.64 1.94 -6.07
CA ILE A 144 -2.50 2.61 -5.42
C ILE A 144 -1.37 1.61 -5.21
N GLY A 145 -0.14 1.96 -5.61
CA GLY A 145 1.04 1.16 -5.35
C GLY A 145 2.07 1.19 -6.46
N GLY A 146 3.05 0.28 -6.41
CA GLY A 146 4.06 0.08 -7.46
C GLY A 146 3.48 -0.70 -8.64
N PHE A 147 3.80 -0.26 -9.87
CA PHE A 147 3.29 -0.86 -11.10
C PHE A 147 4.36 -1.61 -11.91
N HIS A 148 5.62 -1.64 -11.43
CA HIS A 148 6.77 -2.28 -12.09
C HIS A 148 6.96 -1.85 -13.56
N LEU A 149 6.96 -0.54 -13.81
CA LEU A 149 7.06 0.05 -15.16
C LEU A 149 8.32 0.90 -15.38
N VAL A 150 9.27 0.90 -14.43
CA VAL A 150 10.59 1.53 -14.65
C VAL A 150 11.27 0.84 -15.82
N GLY A 151 11.72 1.62 -16.80
CA GLY A 151 12.37 1.11 -18.02
C GLY A 151 11.43 0.49 -19.05
N ALA A 152 10.12 0.46 -18.81
CA ALA A 152 9.15 -0.01 -19.80
C ALA A 152 9.07 0.94 -21.01
N SER A 153 8.77 0.40 -22.19
CA SER A 153 8.54 1.20 -23.39
C SER A 153 7.29 2.09 -23.25
N GLU A 154 7.25 3.20 -23.98
CA GLU A 154 6.08 4.10 -24.01
C GLU A 154 4.80 3.35 -24.45
N ASP A 155 4.90 2.43 -25.40
CA ASP A 155 3.76 1.60 -25.83
C ASP A 155 3.25 0.70 -24.71
N ARG A 156 4.15 0.10 -23.91
CA ARG A 156 3.76 -0.70 -22.76
C ARG A 156 3.08 0.16 -21.69
N ILE A 157 3.62 1.34 -21.41
CA ILE A 157 3.05 2.31 -20.46
C ILE A 157 1.65 2.73 -20.91
N ALA A 158 1.49 3.11 -22.17
CA ALA A 158 0.21 3.51 -22.74
C ALA A 158 -0.80 2.35 -22.71
N SER A 159 -0.38 1.14 -23.04
CA SER A 159 -1.22 -0.06 -23.00
C SER A 159 -1.75 -0.34 -21.59
N VAL A 160 -0.87 -0.34 -20.58
CA VAL A 160 -1.27 -0.56 -19.18
C VAL A 160 -2.18 0.56 -18.68
N ALA A 161 -1.85 1.83 -18.94
CA ALA A 161 -2.68 2.95 -18.54
C ALA A 161 -4.09 2.89 -19.17
N ASN A 162 -4.16 2.59 -20.47
CA ASN A 162 -5.44 2.44 -21.17
C ASN A 162 -6.23 1.23 -20.69
N SER A 163 -5.57 0.12 -20.36
CA SER A 163 -6.21 -1.05 -19.73
C SER A 163 -6.88 -0.65 -18.41
N LEU A 164 -6.16 0.04 -17.53
CA LEU A 164 -6.69 0.53 -16.24
C LEU A 164 -7.88 1.49 -16.42
N ILE A 165 -7.80 2.41 -17.39
CA ILE A 165 -8.91 3.34 -17.70
C ILE A 165 -10.14 2.59 -18.21
N LYS A 166 -9.94 1.62 -19.13
CA LYS A 166 -11.02 0.80 -19.68
C LYS A 166 -11.70 -0.08 -18.62
N LEU A 167 -10.98 -0.50 -17.58
CA LEU A 167 -11.56 -1.19 -16.43
C LEU A 167 -12.48 -0.30 -15.57
N GLY A 168 -12.52 1.02 -15.83
CA GLY A 168 -13.42 1.96 -15.16
C GLY A 168 -12.81 2.65 -13.94
N LEU A 169 -11.50 2.52 -13.71
CA LEU A 169 -10.81 3.21 -12.61
C LEU A 169 -11.01 4.73 -12.71
N LYS A 170 -11.38 5.33 -11.57
CA LYS A 170 -11.53 6.78 -11.45
C LYS A 170 -10.30 7.46 -10.88
N LYS A 171 -9.39 6.72 -10.26
CA LYS A 171 -8.12 7.24 -9.74
C LYS A 171 -7.01 6.19 -9.83
N ILE A 172 -5.85 6.61 -10.32
CA ILE A 172 -4.68 5.74 -10.52
C ILE A 172 -3.48 6.43 -9.88
N TYR A 173 -2.87 5.79 -8.88
CA TYR A 173 -1.79 6.35 -8.08
C TYR A 173 -0.52 5.48 -8.16
N PRO A 174 0.28 5.62 -9.24
CA PRO A 174 1.55 4.94 -9.39
C PRO A 174 2.60 5.46 -8.39
N MET A 175 3.11 4.58 -7.55
CA MET A 175 4.11 4.84 -6.50
C MET A 175 5.39 4.01 -6.73
N HIS A 176 6.42 4.24 -5.93
CA HIS A 176 7.65 3.42 -5.87
C HIS A 176 8.24 3.05 -7.26
N CYS A 177 8.27 1.76 -7.60
CA CYS A 177 8.84 1.15 -8.82
C CYS A 177 8.06 1.41 -10.11
N SER A 178 7.07 2.31 -10.09
CA SER A 178 6.31 2.70 -11.28
C SER A 178 7.12 3.56 -12.26
N GLY A 179 8.02 4.41 -11.75
CA GLY A 179 8.79 5.36 -12.56
C GLY A 179 8.02 6.61 -13.01
N ASP A 180 8.76 7.59 -13.54
CA ASP A 180 8.19 8.90 -13.87
C ASP A 180 7.41 8.93 -15.20
N SER A 181 7.70 8.01 -16.12
CA SER A 181 7.03 7.94 -17.41
C SER A 181 5.54 7.62 -17.25
N ILE A 182 5.17 6.58 -16.48
CA ILE A 182 3.76 6.30 -16.19
C ILE A 182 3.10 7.41 -15.37
N ARG A 183 3.81 8.03 -14.41
CA ARG A 183 3.30 9.22 -13.68
C ARG A 183 3.06 10.39 -14.64
N GLY A 184 3.90 10.54 -15.67
CA GLY A 184 3.77 11.52 -16.75
C GLY A 184 2.57 11.22 -17.67
N TYR A 185 2.38 9.97 -18.06
CA TYR A 185 1.24 9.53 -18.88
C TYR A 185 -0.08 9.70 -18.14
N ILE A 186 -0.15 9.16 -16.92
CA ILE A 186 -1.23 9.39 -15.97
C ILE A 186 -1.30 10.86 -15.58
N ARG A 187 -0.36 11.76 -15.98
CA ARG A 187 -0.47 13.23 -15.90
C ARG A 187 -1.22 13.93 -17.06
N LYS A 188 -1.42 13.25 -18.19
CA LYS A 188 -2.08 13.77 -19.41
C LYS A 188 -3.53 13.30 -19.67
N VAL A 189 -3.92 12.09 -19.24
CA VAL A 189 -5.32 11.56 -19.17
C VAL A 189 -6.36 12.57 -18.63
N PRO A 190 -7.66 12.53 -18.97
CA PRO A 190 -8.68 13.45 -18.44
C PRO A 190 -8.78 13.59 -16.91
N ARG A 191 -9.25 14.76 -16.43
CA ARG A 191 -9.23 15.17 -15.00
C ARG A 191 -10.18 14.42 -14.09
N ASP A 192 -11.25 13.86 -14.64
CA ASP A 192 -12.20 12.99 -13.96
C ASP A 192 -11.55 11.68 -13.45
N ILE A 193 -10.39 11.31 -14.02
CA ILE A 193 -9.61 10.10 -13.65
C ILE A 193 -8.49 10.42 -12.62
N ARG A 194 -8.30 11.68 -12.20
CA ARG A 194 -7.04 12.11 -11.55
C ARG A 194 -7.07 12.52 -10.09
N ARG A 195 -8.23 12.78 -9.48
CA ARG A 195 -8.28 13.81 -8.41
C ARG A 195 -7.38 13.52 -7.19
N TRP A 196 -6.18 14.10 -7.20
CA TRP A 196 -5.30 14.43 -6.09
C TRP A 196 -5.27 15.96 -5.98
N ARG A 197 -5.66 16.50 -4.81
CA ARG A 197 -5.25 17.84 -4.40
C ARG A 197 -4.24 17.62 -3.28
N SER A 198 -2.98 18.01 -3.47
CA SER A 198 -2.17 18.31 -2.30
C SER A 198 -2.85 19.44 -1.54
N ARG A 199 -3.23 19.20 -0.29
CA ARG A 199 -3.44 20.30 0.66
C ARG A 199 -2.11 20.71 1.27
N THR A 200 -1.10 21.01 0.45
CA THR A 200 0.18 21.54 0.96
C THR A 200 0.27 23.06 0.94
N LYS A 201 -0.83 23.77 0.59
CA LYS A 201 -0.86 25.24 0.63
C LYS A 201 -1.24 25.85 1.98
N ASP A 202 -1.59 25.04 2.99
CA ASP A 202 -2.05 25.56 4.30
C ASP A 202 -1.00 25.48 5.43
N TYR A 203 0.23 25.02 5.16
CA TYR A 203 1.29 24.87 6.17
C TYR A 203 2.30 26.03 6.26
N ASN A 204 2.17 27.08 5.44
CA ASN A 204 3.10 28.22 5.42
C ASN A 204 2.42 29.57 5.72
N LYS A 205 1.58 29.62 6.77
CA LYS A 205 1.22 30.86 7.49
C LYS A 205 1.05 30.57 8.99
N GLY A 206 2.13 30.13 9.63
CA GLY A 206 2.30 30.21 11.08
C GLY A 206 3.35 31.29 11.35
N GLU A 207 2.93 32.37 11.99
CA GLU A 207 3.73 33.54 12.29
C GLU A 207 4.95 33.20 13.15
N ARG A 208 6.01 34.00 12.95
CA ARG A 208 7.21 34.02 13.79
C ARG A 208 6.82 34.31 15.25
N MET A 209 6.95 33.34 16.15
CA MET A 209 7.18 33.64 17.56
C MET A 209 8.68 33.56 17.82
N ASN A 210 9.35 34.71 17.71
CA ASN A 210 10.62 34.93 18.37
C ASN A 210 10.34 35.46 19.78
N SER A 211 10.82 34.69 20.76
CA SER A 211 11.39 35.11 22.04
C SER A 211 11.21 36.57 22.48
N ILE A 212 10.44 36.81 23.54
CA ILE A 212 10.81 37.79 24.58
C ILE A 212 10.44 37.21 25.95
N SER A 213 11.48 37.04 26.75
CA SER A 213 11.53 36.91 28.20
C SER A 213 10.76 38.03 28.91
N ASN A 214 9.95 37.70 29.91
CA ASN A 214 10.12 38.29 31.24
C ASN A 214 9.27 37.61 32.31
N CYS A 215 9.97 37.31 33.39
CA CYS A 215 9.52 37.07 34.75
C CYS A 215 8.74 38.30 35.25
N GLU A 216 7.61 38.11 35.93
CA GLU A 216 7.33 38.75 37.22
C GLU A 216 6.05 38.20 37.85
N ALA A 217 6.10 38.16 39.18
CA ALA A 217 5.15 37.57 40.11
C ALA A 217 4.09 38.59 40.58
N LEU A 218 3.20 38.12 41.47
CA LEU A 218 2.25 38.88 42.30
C LEU A 218 0.98 39.28 41.53
N THR A 219 -0.26 39.03 41.97
CA THR A 219 -0.88 38.76 43.28
C THR A 219 -2.17 37.98 43.02
#